data_AF-U5FHV9-F1
#
_entry.id   AF-U5FHV9-F1
#
_cell.length_a   1.000
_cell.length_b   1.000
_cell.length_c   1.000
_cell.angle_alpha   90.00
_cell.angle_beta   90.00
_cell.angle_gamma   90.00
#
_symmetry.space_group_name_H-M   'P 1'
#
loop_
_entity.id
_entity.type
_entity.pdbx_description
1 polymer ?
#
loop_
_entity_poly.entity_id
_entity_poly.type
_entity_poly.pdbx_seq_one_letter_code
_entity_poly.pdbx_strand_id
1 'polypeptide(L)'
;METKCPVDAKCAAEISAMLTPPSPLQLQEYFEEIISERKCHGIEVKQDGNLSKGVYATMELKEGELILKDKILVGLQHVPNKLDCLVCGYCFQFIESVEYQIGRKLYLQSLGVPSCNGCDEGECSSSSSYNKACLPEGVIEALMNGELVLPYSDKFPLPSTVPCPGGCQEAYYCSKSCAQTDWESSHSLLCTGERSESLSIEALSKFIQHATETNDIFLLAAKTISFTILRYRKLKAANADRSELSLLLEAWKPISMGYKRRWWECISFPDDVDRSDDTAFRMQIQQLAFKSLQLLKAAIFDEECEPLFSLEIYGNIIGMFELNNLDLVVASPVEDYFLYIDDLPDPEKEKAEKIARQLLDALGDDYSICCQGTAFYPLQSCMNHSCCPNAHAFKRDEDRDGQAAIITLKPIRKGEEVTVSYIDEDLPFEDRQALLADYGFKCRCNACLEQDPNKK
;
A
#
# COMPACT_ATOMS: atom_id res chain seq x y z
N MET A 1 12.36 -31.23 5.16
CA MET A 1 13.02 -31.21 3.84
C MET A 1 12.98 -29.77 3.38
N GLU A 2 14.12 -29.17 3.03
CA GLU A 2 14.15 -27.83 2.44
C GLU A 2 13.31 -27.80 1.17
N THR A 3 12.46 -26.77 1.05
CA THR A 3 11.66 -26.56 -0.16
C THR A 3 12.59 -26.12 -1.28
N LYS A 4 12.90 -27.02 -2.22
CA LYS A 4 13.79 -26.69 -3.35
C LYS A 4 12.96 -26.24 -4.56
N CYS A 5 12.98 -24.94 -4.85
CA CYS A 5 12.44 -24.44 -6.10
C CYS A 5 13.42 -24.76 -7.25
N PRO A 6 12.99 -25.41 -8.34
CA PRO A 6 13.88 -25.72 -9.47
C PRO A 6 14.50 -24.48 -10.13
N VAL A 7 13.78 -23.35 -10.10
CA VAL A 7 14.24 -22.08 -10.69
C VAL A 7 15.44 -21.54 -9.92
N ASP A 8 15.48 -21.70 -8.59
CA ASP A 8 16.60 -21.21 -7.76
C ASP A 8 17.93 -21.85 -8.18
N ALA A 9 17.90 -23.14 -8.53
CA ALA A 9 19.09 -23.85 -9.00
C ALA A 9 19.44 -23.50 -10.45
N LYS A 10 18.42 -23.34 -11.31
CA LYS A 10 18.60 -23.07 -12.75
C LYS A 10 19.12 -21.66 -13.02
N CYS A 11 18.60 -20.66 -12.30
CA CYS A 11 18.84 -19.23 -12.54
C CYS A 11 19.70 -18.59 -11.43
N ALA A 12 20.57 -19.37 -10.78
CA ALA A 12 21.30 -18.93 -9.59
C ALA A 12 22.15 -17.67 -9.82
N ALA A 13 22.74 -17.51 -11.01
CA ALA A 13 23.57 -16.36 -11.35
C ALA A 13 22.73 -15.08 -11.55
N GLU A 14 21.59 -15.21 -12.24
CA GLU A 14 20.64 -14.14 -12.51
C GLU A 14 19.98 -13.67 -11.22
N ILE A 15 19.54 -14.61 -10.38
CA ILE A 15 18.95 -14.32 -9.06
C ILE A 15 19.95 -13.58 -8.18
N SER A 16 21.21 -14.04 -8.15
CA SER A 16 22.29 -13.37 -7.41
C SER A 16 22.51 -11.94 -7.91
N ALA A 17 22.52 -11.71 -9.23
CA ALA A 17 22.66 -10.37 -9.80
C ALA A 17 21.48 -9.45 -9.45
N MET A 18 20.24 -9.97 -9.47
CA MET A 18 19.03 -9.21 -9.13
C MET A 18 18.93 -8.84 -7.64
N LEU A 19 19.43 -9.71 -6.75
CA LEU A 19 19.44 -9.48 -5.30
C LEU A 19 20.67 -8.71 -4.81
N THR A 20 21.67 -8.52 -5.66
CA THR A 20 22.84 -7.69 -5.34
C THR A 20 22.39 -6.25 -5.09
N PRO A 21 22.74 -5.63 -3.94
CA PRO A 21 22.41 -4.24 -3.68
C PRO A 21 22.97 -3.31 -4.78
N PRO A 22 22.21 -2.29 -5.21
CA PRO A 22 22.72 -1.37 -6.21
C PRO A 22 23.93 -0.59 -5.68
N SER A 23 24.84 -0.19 -6.57
CA SER A 23 25.99 0.62 -6.18
C SER A 23 25.56 2.02 -5.69
N PRO A 24 26.37 2.71 -4.86
CA PRO A 24 26.05 4.06 -4.39
C PRO A 24 25.75 5.05 -5.52
N LEU A 25 26.46 4.94 -6.64
CA LEU A 25 26.22 5.78 -7.82
C LEU A 25 24.86 5.50 -8.46
N GLN A 26 24.50 4.23 -8.65
CA GLN A 26 23.19 3.86 -9.22
C GLN A 26 22.02 4.27 -8.32
N LEU A 27 22.21 4.18 -7.00
CA LEU A 27 21.25 4.66 -6.01
C LEU A 27 21.06 6.18 -6.14
N GLN A 28 22.16 6.92 -6.15
CA GLN A 28 22.14 8.37 -6.27
C GLN A 28 21.45 8.82 -7.56
N GLU A 29 21.85 8.27 -8.71
CA GLU A 29 21.25 8.60 -10.01
C GLU A 29 19.73 8.33 -10.04
N TYR A 30 19.31 7.19 -9.48
CA TYR A 30 17.89 6.82 -9.43
C TYR A 30 17.06 7.80 -8.59
N PHE A 31 17.54 8.16 -7.40
CA PHE A 31 16.77 9.05 -6.52
C PHE A 31 16.82 10.51 -6.99
N GLU A 32 17.92 10.97 -7.58
CA GLU A 32 17.99 12.29 -8.23
C GLU A 32 16.98 12.40 -9.39
N GLU A 33 16.86 11.36 -10.21
CA GLU A 33 15.87 11.28 -11.29
C GLU A 33 14.44 11.38 -10.71
N ILE A 34 14.11 10.56 -9.72
CA ILE A 34 12.77 10.55 -9.09
C ILE A 34 12.44 11.89 -8.42
N ILE A 35 13.38 12.47 -7.66
CA ILE A 35 13.20 13.77 -6.99
C ILE A 35 12.93 14.86 -8.02
N SER A 36 13.68 14.86 -9.13
CA SER A 36 13.52 15.80 -10.24
C SER A 36 12.17 15.66 -10.94
N GLU A 37 11.80 14.43 -11.36
CA GLU A 37 10.53 14.15 -12.04
C GLU A 37 9.31 14.54 -11.19
N ARG A 38 9.40 14.31 -9.89
CA ARG A 38 8.31 14.58 -8.93
C ARG A 38 8.34 16.00 -8.38
N LYS A 39 9.35 16.80 -8.74
CA LYS A 39 9.54 18.18 -8.27
C LYS A 39 9.56 18.26 -6.74
N CYS A 40 10.17 17.27 -6.09
CA CYS A 40 10.42 17.34 -4.66
C CYS A 40 11.52 18.38 -4.43
N HIS A 41 11.33 19.27 -3.46
CA HIS A 41 12.26 20.36 -3.17
C HIS A 41 12.85 20.18 -1.78
N GLY A 42 14.12 20.59 -1.63
CA GLY A 42 14.75 20.67 -0.32
C GLY A 42 15.19 19.32 0.29
N ILE A 43 15.13 18.21 -0.45
CA ILE A 43 15.58 16.89 0.01
C ILE A 43 16.53 16.20 -0.97
N GLU A 44 17.36 15.29 -0.46
CA GLU A 44 18.21 14.37 -1.22
C GLU A 44 18.28 13.00 -0.52
N VAL A 45 18.48 11.92 -1.28
CA VAL A 45 18.73 10.59 -0.70
C VAL A 45 20.24 10.33 -0.69
N LYS A 46 20.77 9.93 0.46
CA LYS A 46 22.17 9.50 0.63
C LYS A 46 22.22 8.07 1.12
N GLN A 47 23.32 7.40 0.84
CA GLN A 47 23.66 6.13 1.46
C GLN A 47 24.88 6.34 2.36
N ASP A 48 24.79 5.87 3.61
CA ASP A 48 25.90 5.90 4.55
C ASP A 48 26.89 4.75 4.31
N GLY A 49 28.00 4.75 5.05
CA GLY A 49 29.03 3.71 4.94
C GLY A 49 28.59 2.30 5.37
N ASN A 50 27.41 2.16 6.00
CA ASN A 50 26.81 0.90 6.41
C ASN A 50 25.74 0.40 5.42
N LEU A 51 25.67 1.00 4.23
CA LEU A 51 24.69 0.70 3.18
C LEU A 51 23.25 1.12 3.52
N SER A 52 23.03 1.83 4.64
CA SER A 52 21.71 2.37 4.98
C SER A 52 21.42 3.61 4.14
N LYS A 53 20.20 3.71 3.63
CA LYS A 53 19.73 4.93 2.94
C LYS A 53 19.20 5.91 3.99
N GLY A 54 19.24 7.19 3.67
CA GLY A 54 18.65 8.26 4.48
C GLY A 54 18.20 9.42 3.60
N VAL A 55 17.15 10.11 4.00
CA VAL A 55 16.69 11.34 3.36
C VAL A 55 17.26 12.52 4.14
N TYR A 56 17.88 13.49 3.45
CA TYR A 56 18.54 14.63 4.08
C TYR A 56 18.03 15.94 3.49
N ALA A 57 17.92 16.96 4.34
CA ALA A 57 17.52 18.29 3.90
C ALA A 57 18.67 18.98 3.13
N THR A 58 18.40 19.50 1.93
CA THR A 58 19.37 20.27 1.13
C THR A 58 19.34 21.77 1.42
N MET A 59 18.31 22.22 2.15
CA MET A 59 18.10 23.58 2.63
C MET A 59 17.38 23.56 3.99
N GLU A 60 17.13 24.73 4.57
CA GLU A 60 16.28 24.83 5.77
C GLU A 60 14.82 24.60 5.40
N LEU A 61 14.16 23.71 6.15
CA LEU A 61 12.74 23.37 6.01
C LEU A 61 12.00 23.86 7.24
N LYS A 62 10.85 24.51 7.04
CA LYS A 62 10.04 25.06 8.13
C LYS A 62 9.16 23.97 8.74
N GLU A 63 8.63 24.20 9.93
CA GLU A 63 7.57 23.39 10.52
C GLU A 63 6.27 23.47 9.69
N GLY A 64 5.56 22.35 9.54
CA GLY A 64 4.33 22.26 8.75
C GLY A 64 4.54 22.32 7.22
N GLU A 65 5.78 22.22 6.74
CA GLU A 65 6.11 22.26 5.33
C GLU A 65 5.93 20.88 4.69
N LEU A 66 5.21 20.80 3.57
CA LEU A 66 5.14 19.60 2.74
C LEU A 66 6.45 19.45 1.95
N ILE A 67 7.22 18.41 2.25
CA ILE A 67 8.55 18.19 1.67
C ILE A 67 8.57 17.08 0.62
N LEU A 68 7.57 16.20 0.64
CA LEU A 68 7.47 15.07 -0.28
C LEU A 68 6.01 14.68 -0.54
N LYS A 69 5.67 14.50 -1.82
CA LYS A 69 4.53 13.69 -2.29
C LYS A 69 5.07 12.48 -3.03
N ASP A 70 5.12 11.35 -2.35
CA ASP A 70 5.66 10.11 -2.87
C ASP A 70 4.59 9.33 -3.63
N LYS A 71 4.83 9.07 -4.91
CA LYS A 71 3.97 8.22 -5.72
C LYS A 71 4.24 6.75 -5.43
N ILE A 72 3.16 6.02 -5.21
CA ILE A 72 3.13 4.56 -5.09
C ILE A 72 3.85 3.94 -6.29
N LEU A 73 4.81 3.06 -6.01
CA LEU A 73 5.42 2.22 -7.04
C LEU A 73 4.58 0.96 -7.27
N VAL A 74 4.21 0.29 -6.17
CA VAL A 74 3.30 -0.86 -6.14
C VAL A 74 2.40 -0.70 -4.92
N GLY A 75 1.09 -0.85 -5.10
CA GLY A 75 0.13 -0.74 -4.02
C GLY A 75 -1.16 -1.49 -4.30
N LEU A 76 -1.89 -1.78 -3.24
CA LEU A 76 -3.12 -2.55 -3.24
C LEU A 76 -4.04 -2.07 -2.12
N GLN A 77 -5.32 -1.87 -2.44
CA GLN A 77 -6.38 -1.70 -1.45
C GLN A 77 -6.67 -3.06 -0.81
N HIS A 78 -6.76 -3.11 0.51
CA HIS A 78 -7.08 -4.35 1.23
C HIS A 78 -8.39 -4.93 0.72
N VAL A 79 -8.43 -6.25 0.53
CA VAL A 79 -9.57 -6.93 -0.09
C VAL A 79 -10.87 -6.73 0.71
N PRO A 80 -10.88 -6.83 2.06
CA PRO A 80 -12.08 -6.52 2.85
C PRO A 80 -12.55 -5.06 2.67
N ASN A 81 -11.62 -4.10 2.59
CA ASN A 81 -11.93 -2.68 2.44
C ASN A 81 -12.62 -2.33 1.11
N LYS A 82 -12.53 -3.18 0.07
CA LYS A 82 -13.26 -3.00 -1.20
C LYS A 82 -14.78 -3.05 -1.06
N LEU A 83 -15.29 -3.65 0.02
CA LEU A 83 -16.72 -3.67 0.33
C LEU A 83 -17.18 -2.29 0.78
N ASP A 84 -16.36 -1.62 1.58
CA ASP A 84 -16.66 -0.33 2.20
C ASP A 84 -16.30 0.87 1.32
N CYS A 85 -15.22 0.77 0.54
CA CYS A 85 -14.72 1.88 -0.26
C CYS A 85 -14.57 1.48 -1.72
N LEU A 86 -15.33 2.13 -2.62
CA LEU A 86 -15.11 2.02 -4.05
C LEU A 86 -14.13 3.11 -4.51
N VAL A 87 -12.91 2.69 -4.86
CA VAL A 87 -11.82 3.58 -5.25
C VAL A 87 -11.21 3.20 -6.60
N CYS A 88 -10.44 4.11 -7.17
CA CYS A 88 -9.60 3.86 -8.34
C CYS A 88 -8.55 2.78 -8.04
N GLY A 89 -8.50 1.71 -8.83
CA GLY A 89 -7.53 0.60 -8.68
C GLY A 89 -6.07 0.98 -8.91
N TYR A 90 -5.80 2.19 -9.41
CA TYR A 90 -4.45 2.72 -9.64
C TYR A 90 -4.02 3.76 -8.61
N CYS A 91 -4.81 4.83 -8.44
CA CYS A 91 -4.45 5.96 -7.57
C CYS A 91 -5.19 5.97 -6.24
N PHE A 92 -6.14 5.05 -6.01
CA PHE A 92 -6.87 4.88 -4.75
C PHE A 92 -7.77 6.07 -4.33
N GLN A 93 -7.93 7.06 -5.19
CA GLN A 93 -8.95 8.09 -5.02
C GLN A 93 -10.35 7.48 -5.12
N PHE A 94 -11.27 7.90 -4.25
CA PHE A 94 -12.69 7.55 -4.34
C PHE A 94 -13.30 7.94 -5.69
N ILE A 95 -14.18 7.09 -6.21
CA ILE A 95 -14.86 7.24 -7.51
C ILE A 95 -16.38 7.11 -7.31
N GLU A 96 -17.19 7.62 -8.23
CA GLU A 96 -18.66 7.77 -8.04
C GLU A 96 -19.06 8.73 -6.92
N SER A 97 -20.31 9.17 -6.92
CA SER A 97 -20.80 10.18 -5.97
C SER A 97 -20.84 9.67 -4.52
N VAL A 98 -20.96 10.60 -3.56
CA VAL A 98 -21.17 10.29 -2.15
C VAL A 98 -22.39 9.38 -1.95
N GLU A 99 -23.47 9.65 -2.69
CA GLU A 99 -24.68 8.82 -2.69
C GLU A 99 -24.39 7.39 -3.14
N TYR A 100 -23.63 7.22 -4.22
CA TYR A 100 -23.28 5.91 -4.71
C TYR A 100 -22.42 5.13 -3.70
N GLN A 101 -21.45 5.78 -3.05
CA GLN A 101 -20.64 5.16 -2.00
C GLN A 101 -21.52 4.64 -0.85
N ILE A 102 -22.43 5.49 -0.34
CA ILE A 102 -23.36 5.13 0.72
C ILE A 102 -24.29 3.99 0.27
N GLY A 103 -24.93 4.14 -0.89
CA GLY A 103 -25.87 3.16 -1.44
C GLY A 103 -25.22 1.80 -1.67
N ARG A 104 -24.05 1.76 -2.31
CA ARG A 104 -23.30 0.53 -2.55
C ARG A 104 -22.94 -0.18 -1.25
N LYS A 105 -22.48 0.56 -0.24
CA LYS A 105 -22.12 0.00 1.06
C LYS A 105 -23.33 -0.63 1.74
N LEU A 106 -24.43 0.10 1.85
CA LEU A 106 -25.67 -0.38 2.46
C LEU A 106 -26.25 -1.58 1.69
N TYR A 107 -26.16 -1.58 0.36
CA TYR A 107 -26.55 -2.70 -0.47
C TYR A 107 -25.75 -3.96 -0.14
N LEU A 108 -24.41 -3.87 -0.09
CA LEU A 108 -23.56 -5.03 0.24
C LEU A 108 -23.79 -5.54 1.66
N GLN A 109 -23.99 -4.64 2.63
CA GLN A 109 -24.36 -5.01 4.00
C GLN A 109 -25.72 -5.73 4.05
N SER A 110 -26.70 -5.32 3.24
CA SER A 110 -28.00 -5.97 3.17
C SER A 110 -27.94 -7.42 2.66
N LEU A 111 -26.92 -7.75 1.86
CA LEU A 111 -26.65 -9.11 1.38
C LEU A 111 -25.96 -10.01 2.43
N GLY A 112 -25.73 -9.49 3.65
CA GLY A 112 -25.04 -10.21 4.72
C GLY A 112 -23.53 -10.25 4.57
N VAL A 113 -22.95 -9.35 3.76
CA VAL A 113 -21.50 -9.23 3.64
C VAL A 113 -20.97 -8.40 4.84
N PRO A 114 -20.08 -8.95 5.69
CA PRO A 114 -19.56 -8.23 6.85
C PRO A 114 -18.79 -6.95 6.45
N SER A 115 -18.95 -5.87 7.22
CA SER A 115 -18.08 -4.67 7.14
C SER A 115 -16.65 -5.03 7.58
N CYS A 116 -15.63 -4.36 7.05
CA CYS A 116 -14.31 -4.46 7.67
C CYS A 116 -14.35 -3.83 9.07
N ASN A 117 -13.99 -4.59 10.10
CA ASN A 117 -13.74 -4.03 11.43
C ASN A 117 -12.33 -3.43 11.37
N GLY A 118 -12.23 -2.10 11.23
CA GLY A 118 -10.95 -1.41 11.39
C GLY A 118 -10.56 -1.29 12.87
N CYS A 119 -9.32 -1.66 13.21
CA CYS A 119 -8.59 -1.37 14.47
C CYS A 119 -7.17 -1.97 14.33
N ASP A 120 -6.02 -1.38 14.70
CA ASP A 120 -5.58 -0.34 15.67
C ASP A 120 -4.41 0.47 15.04
N GLU A 121 -4.05 1.73 15.37
CA GLU A 121 -3.57 2.29 16.65
C GLU A 121 -4.12 3.71 16.92
N GLY A 122 -4.58 3.97 18.14
CA GLY A 122 -4.92 5.32 18.65
C GLY A 122 -6.41 5.57 18.88
N GLU A 123 -6.88 5.23 20.09
CA GLU A 123 -8.18 5.58 20.71
C GLU A 123 -9.43 5.54 19.81
N CYS A 124 -10.18 4.43 19.82
CA CYS A 124 -11.64 4.53 19.78
C CYS A 124 -12.36 3.39 20.50
N SER A 125 -13.45 3.77 21.16
CA SER A 125 -14.24 3.02 22.13
C SER A 125 -14.87 1.74 21.61
N SER A 126 -14.96 0.75 22.50
CA SER A 126 -15.73 -0.50 22.41
C SER A 126 -16.98 -0.42 21.52
N SER A 127 -17.01 -1.26 20.49
CA SER A 127 -18.13 -1.46 19.57
C SER A 127 -19.41 -1.89 20.32
N SER A 128 -20.27 -0.92 20.62
CA SER A 128 -21.65 -1.23 20.99
C SER A 128 -22.41 -1.68 19.76
N SER A 129 -23.00 -2.88 19.81
CA SER A 129 -23.98 -3.37 18.84
C SER A 129 -25.23 -2.49 18.83
N TYR A 130 -25.15 -1.31 18.20
CA TYR A 130 -26.34 -0.55 17.82
C TYR A 130 -27.06 -1.32 16.70
N ASN A 131 -28.37 -1.54 16.87
CA ASN A 131 -29.22 -2.04 15.79
C ASN A 131 -29.17 -1.02 14.65
N LYS A 132 -28.33 -1.24 13.62
CA LYS A 132 -28.27 -0.39 12.43
C LYS A 132 -29.67 -0.24 11.84
N ALA A 133 -30.07 1.00 11.57
CA ALA A 133 -31.38 1.29 11.00
C ALA A 133 -31.49 0.65 9.61
N CYS A 134 -32.53 -0.17 9.38
CA CYS A 134 -32.75 -0.77 8.07
C CYS A 134 -33.48 0.21 7.16
N LEU A 135 -32.85 0.60 6.05
CA LEU A 135 -33.44 1.47 5.05
C LEU A 135 -34.25 0.65 4.03
N PRO A 136 -35.36 1.18 3.49
CA PRO A 136 -36.08 0.52 2.40
C PRO A 136 -35.18 0.32 1.18
N GLU A 137 -35.30 -0.85 0.53
CA GLU A 137 -34.50 -1.21 -0.66
C GLU A 137 -34.56 -0.15 -1.76
N GLY A 138 -35.76 0.42 -2.01
CA GLY A 138 -35.93 1.50 -3.00
C GLY A 138 -35.16 2.79 -2.69
N VAL A 139 -34.81 3.06 -1.43
CA VAL A 139 -33.94 4.20 -1.07
C VAL A 139 -32.48 3.89 -1.43
N ILE A 140 -32.04 2.65 -1.15
CA ILE A 140 -30.68 2.19 -1.48
C ILE A 140 -30.49 2.17 -3.00
N GLU A 141 -31.46 1.66 -3.75
CA GLU A 141 -31.46 1.69 -5.22
C GLU A 141 -31.44 3.13 -5.76
N ALA A 142 -32.24 4.02 -5.18
CA ALA A 142 -32.30 5.43 -5.57
C ALA A 142 -30.97 6.18 -5.35
N LEU A 143 -30.20 5.81 -4.32
CA LEU A 143 -28.84 6.33 -4.12
C LEU A 143 -27.88 5.84 -5.21
N MET A 144 -27.94 4.55 -5.55
CA MET A 144 -27.03 3.93 -6.51
C MET A 144 -27.32 4.30 -7.96
N ASN A 145 -28.57 4.59 -8.32
CA ASN A 145 -28.96 4.97 -9.68
C ASN A 145 -28.97 6.50 -9.91
N GLY A 146 -28.73 7.29 -8.85
CA GLY A 146 -28.71 8.75 -8.89
C GLY A 146 -30.08 9.43 -8.85
N GLU A 147 -31.16 8.72 -8.54
CA GLU A 147 -32.50 9.29 -8.37
C GLU A 147 -32.65 10.06 -7.04
N LEU A 148 -31.90 9.67 -6.01
CA LEU A 148 -31.82 10.39 -4.74
C LEU A 148 -30.51 11.19 -4.68
N VAL A 149 -30.62 12.51 -4.69
CA VAL A 149 -29.48 13.44 -4.55
C VAL A 149 -29.47 14.02 -3.14
N LEU A 150 -28.32 13.95 -2.48
CA LEU A 150 -28.15 14.44 -1.13
C LEU A 150 -27.92 15.96 -1.09
N PRO A 151 -28.42 16.65 -0.06
CA PRO A 151 -28.23 18.09 0.07
C PRO A 151 -26.75 18.43 0.21
N TYR A 152 -26.24 19.35 -0.62
CA TYR A 152 -24.84 19.80 -0.61
C TYR A 152 -23.78 18.75 -1.01
N SER A 153 -24.17 17.58 -1.53
CA SER A 153 -23.21 16.58 -2.02
C SER A 153 -22.39 17.07 -3.22
N ASP A 154 -22.87 18.09 -3.94
CA ASP A 154 -22.16 18.78 -5.03
C ASP A 154 -20.85 19.45 -4.59
N LYS A 155 -20.68 19.69 -3.29
CA LYS A 155 -19.43 20.19 -2.69
C LYS A 155 -18.34 19.14 -2.56
N PHE A 156 -18.67 17.86 -2.75
CA PHE A 156 -17.76 16.72 -2.67
C PHE A 156 -17.68 16.02 -4.04
N PRO A 157 -17.23 16.70 -5.10
CA PRO A 157 -17.22 16.13 -6.43
C PRO A 157 -16.22 14.98 -6.51
N LEU A 158 -16.69 13.84 -7.00
CA LEU A 158 -15.89 12.65 -7.22
C LEU A 158 -15.89 12.28 -8.70
N PRO A 159 -14.77 11.72 -9.21
CA PRO A 159 -14.65 11.32 -10.60
C PRO A 159 -15.60 10.16 -10.94
N SER A 160 -16.20 10.22 -12.13
CA SER A 160 -16.98 9.10 -12.67
C SER A 160 -16.11 7.87 -12.93
N THR A 161 -16.73 6.69 -12.88
CA THR A 161 -16.02 5.43 -13.06
C THR A 161 -15.68 5.12 -14.52
N VAL A 162 -14.46 4.63 -14.71
CA VAL A 162 -14.01 3.93 -15.91
C VAL A 162 -13.83 2.45 -15.56
N PRO A 163 -14.50 1.52 -16.24
CA PRO A 163 -14.34 0.09 -15.97
C PRO A 163 -13.00 -0.43 -16.47
N CYS A 164 -12.56 -1.56 -15.93
CA CYS A 164 -11.36 -2.25 -16.37
C CYS A 164 -11.34 -2.53 -17.88
N PRO A 165 -10.23 -2.21 -18.58
CA PRO A 165 -10.04 -2.60 -19.98
C PRO A 165 -10.15 -4.11 -20.17
N GLY A 166 -9.75 -4.92 -19.19
CA GLY A 166 -9.89 -6.37 -19.22
C GLY A 166 -11.31 -6.92 -19.09
N GLY A 167 -12.25 -6.12 -18.57
CA GLY A 167 -13.63 -6.54 -18.32
C GLY A 167 -13.83 -7.44 -17.09
N CYS A 168 -12.95 -7.37 -16.07
CA CYS A 168 -13.04 -8.22 -14.88
C CYS A 168 -14.19 -7.87 -13.92
N GLN A 169 -14.82 -6.69 -14.05
CA GLN A 169 -15.85 -6.18 -13.14
C GLN A 169 -15.42 -6.01 -11.67
N GLU A 170 -14.14 -6.20 -11.36
CA GLU A 170 -13.56 -6.03 -10.03
C GLU A 170 -12.77 -4.73 -9.89
N ALA A 171 -12.10 -4.29 -10.96
CA ALA A 171 -11.25 -3.10 -10.97
C ALA A 171 -11.94 -1.94 -11.73
N TYR A 172 -11.91 -0.77 -11.10
CA TYR A 172 -12.53 0.47 -11.56
C TYR A 172 -11.54 1.62 -11.42
N TYR A 173 -11.68 2.67 -12.23
CA TYR A 173 -10.67 3.74 -12.31
C TYR A 173 -11.33 5.11 -12.39
N CYS A 174 -10.66 6.13 -11.86
CA CYS A 174 -11.14 7.52 -11.95
C CYS A 174 -10.96 8.15 -13.35
N SER A 175 -10.18 7.51 -14.23
CA SER A 175 -9.91 8.03 -15.57
C SER A 175 -9.41 6.95 -16.52
N LYS A 176 -9.51 7.21 -17.83
CA LYS A 176 -8.90 6.38 -18.88
C LYS A 176 -7.38 6.30 -18.72
N SER A 177 -6.75 7.37 -18.24
CA SER A 177 -5.31 7.37 -17.98
C SER A 177 -4.95 6.38 -16.87
N CYS A 178 -5.65 6.42 -15.73
CA CYS A 178 -5.42 5.47 -14.64
C CYS A 178 -5.68 4.02 -15.08
N ALA A 179 -6.77 3.78 -15.81
CA ALA A 179 -7.08 2.45 -16.36
C ALA A 179 -5.97 1.93 -17.28
N GLN A 180 -5.48 2.77 -18.19
CA GLN A 180 -4.42 2.40 -19.12
C GLN A 180 -3.08 2.20 -18.40
N THR A 181 -2.73 3.08 -17.47
CA THR A 181 -1.48 2.99 -16.72
C THR A 181 -1.44 1.72 -15.88
N ASP A 182 -2.50 1.38 -15.14
CA ASP A 182 -2.54 0.14 -14.35
C ASP A 182 -2.55 -1.11 -15.24
N TRP A 183 -3.27 -1.07 -16.36
CA TRP A 183 -3.27 -2.14 -17.35
C TRP A 183 -1.86 -2.45 -17.84
N GLU A 184 -1.14 -1.41 -18.27
CA GLU A 184 0.21 -1.53 -18.81
C GLU A 184 1.30 -1.74 -17.74
N SER A 185 1.01 -1.45 -16.47
CA SER A 185 1.98 -1.57 -15.38
C SER A 185 1.86 -2.87 -14.62
N SER A 186 0.70 -3.52 -14.58
CA SER A 186 0.56 -4.80 -13.85
C SER A 186 -0.73 -5.55 -14.15
N HIS A 187 -1.85 -4.83 -14.29
CA HIS A 187 -3.17 -5.44 -14.22
C HIS A 187 -3.48 -6.33 -15.42
N SER A 188 -2.88 -6.11 -16.60
CA SER A 188 -3.15 -6.97 -17.77
C SER A 188 -2.87 -8.45 -17.48
N LEU A 189 -1.81 -8.76 -16.73
CA LEU A 189 -1.43 -10.12 -16.32
C LEU A 189 -2.25 -10.65 -15.12
N LEU A 190 -2.82 -9.76 -14.32
CA LEU A 190 -3.56 -10.10 -13.09
C LEU A 190 -5.07 -9.89 -13.23
N CYS A 191 -5.55 -9.69 -14.45
CA CYS A 191 -6.96 -9.50 -14.75
C CYS A 191 -7.66 -10.86 -14.85
N THR A 192 -8.85 -10.96 -14.27
CA THR A 192 -9.75 -12.14 -14.39
C THR A 192 -10.79 -12.00 -15.50
N GLY A 193 -10.77 -10.88 -16.23
CA GLY A 193 -11.70 -10.59 -17.33
C GLY A 193 -11.30 -11.22 -18.67
N GLU A 194 -12.22 -11.15 -19.63
CA GLU A 194 -12.10 -11.80 -20.94
C GLU A 194 -10.89 -11.34 -21.77
N ARG A 195 -10.42 -10.10 -21.57
CA ARG A 195 -9.27 -9.54 -22.29
C ARG A 195 -7.96 -9.63 -21.49
N SER A 196 -7.90 -10.50 -20.49
CA SER A 196 -6.70 -10.74 -19.69
C SER A 196 -5.52 -11.21 -20.55
N GLU A 197 -4.31 -10.79 -20.17
CA GLU A 197 -3.04 -11.29 -20.71
C GLU A 197 -2.44 -12.43 -19.85
N SER A 198 -3.16 -12.89 -18.82
CA SER A 198 -2.81 -14.08 -18.03
C SER A 198 -2.78 -15.34 -18.91
N LEU A 199 -1.86 -16.26 -18.62
CA LEU A 199 -1.81 -17.57 -19.29
C LEU A 199 -3.00 -18.45 -18.93
N SER A 200 -3.51 -18.31 -17.70
CA SER A 200 -4.63 -19.10 -17.19
C SER A 200 -5.41 -18.32 -16.14
N ILE A 201 -6.63 -17.91 -16.52
CA ILE A 201 -7.58 -17.28 -15.59
C ILE A 201 -7.94 -18.23 -14.45
N GLU A 202 -8.08 -19.53 -14.71
CA GLU A 202 -8.37 -20.52 -13.66
C GLU A 202 -7.22 -20.60 -12.62
N ALA A 203 -5.97 -20.62 -13.08
CA ALA A 203 -4.82 -20.62 -12.17
C ALA A 203 -4.72 -19.29 -11.40
N LEU A 204 -5.01 -18.17 -12.06
CA LEU A 204 -5.05 -16.85 -11.44
C LEU A 204 -6.12 -16.77 -10.35
N SER A 205 -7.34 -17.28 -10.60
CA SER A 205 -8.39 -17.33 -9.57
C SER A 205 -7.98 -18.18 -8.37
N LYS A 206 -7.30 -19.32 -8.58
CA LYS A 206 -6.76 -20.15 -7.48
C LYS A 206 -5.67 -19.41 -6.70
N PHE A 207 -4.81 -18.65 -7.39
CA PHE A 207 -3.81 -17.80 -6.75
C PHE A 207 -4.46 -16.71 -5.89
N ILE A 208 -5.43 -15.97 -6.46
CA ILE A 208 -6.15 -14.90 -5.75
C ILE A 208 -6.84 -15.46 -4.51
N GLN A 209 -7.57 -16.56 -4.66
CA GLN A 209 -8.23 -17.24 -3.54
C GLN A 209 -7.23 -17.61 -2.45
N HIS A 210 -6.12 -18.25 -2.82
CA HIS A 210 -5.08 -18.62 -1.86
C HIS A 210 -4.51 -17.40 -1.13
N ALA A 211 -4.23 -16.31 -1.85
CA ALA A 211 -3.74 -15.08 -1.24
C ALA A 211 -4.76 -14.48 -0.26
N THR A 212 -6.03 -14.38 -0.65
CA THR A 212 -7.09 -13.83 0.21
C THR A 212 -7.40 -14.69 1.44
N GLU A 213 -7.19 -16.00 1.36
CA GLU A 213 -7.43 -16.93 2.47
C GLU A 213 -6.22 -17.08 3.40
N THR A 214 -5.03 -16.63 3.00
CA THR A 214 -3.79 -16.87 3.76
C THR A 214 -3.01 -15.61 4.09
N ASN A 215 -2.60 -14.84 3.09
CA ASN A 215 -1.89 -13.58 3.27
C ASN A 215 -2.00 -12.73 1.99
N ASP A 216 -2.57 -11.53 2.11
CA ASP A 216 -2.83 -10.62 1.00
C ASP A 216 -1.55 -9.97 0.44
N ILE A 217 -0.42 -10.04 1.17
CA ILE A 217 0.91 -9.62 0.67
C ILE A 217 1.30 -10.34 -0.62
N PHE A 218 0.77 -11.56 -0.85
CA PHE A 218 1.01 -12.29 -2.08
C PHE A 218 0.44 -11.55 -3.30
N LEU A 219 -0.67 -10.83 -3.16
CA LEU A 219 -1.23 -10.01 -4.24
C LEU A 219 -0.29 -8.85 -4.61
N LEU A 220 0.39 -8.24 -3.63
CA LEU A 220 1.43 -7.24 -3.86
C LEU A 220 2.68 -7.84 -4.51
N ALA A 221 3.08 -9.03 -4.08
CA ALA A 221 4.19 -9.75 -4.70
C ALA A 221 3.91 -10.10 -6.17
N ALA A 222 2.68 -10.55 -6.46
CA ALA A 222 2.22 -10.76 -7.82
C ALA A 222 2.23 -9.47 -8.65
N LYS A 223 1.71 -8.36 -8.09
CA LYS A 223 1.72 -7.05 -8.76
C LYS A 223 3.15 -6.59 -9.07
N THR A 224 4.10 -6.85 -8.19
CA THR A 224 5.54 -6.56 -8.37
C THR A 224 6.18 -7.39 -9.48
N ILE A 225 5.88 -8.70 -9.53
CA ILE A 225 6.35 -9.58 -10.61
C ILE A 225 5.75 -9.14 -11.95
N SER A 226 4.44 -8.92 -12.02
CA SER A 226 3.76 -8.44 -13.23
C SER A 226 4.31 -7.10 -13.70
N PHE A 227 4.58 -6.18 -12.77
CA PHE A 227 5.24 -4.91 -13.07
C PHE A 227 6.61 -5.08 -13.71
N THR A 228 7.43 -5.96 -13.17
CA THR A 228 8.76 -6.23 -13.72
C THR A 228 8.67 -6.88 -15.10
N ILE A 229 7.77 -7.85 -15.30
CA ILE A 229 7.54 -8.51 -16.60
C ILE A 229 7.10 -7.51 -17.67
N LEU A 230 6.08 -6.70 -17.38
CA LEU A 230 5.55 -5.74 -18.37
C LEU A 230 6.55 -4.63 -18.68
N ARG A 231 7.33 -4.18 -17.68
CA ARG A 231 8.44 -3.25 -17.91
C ARG A 231 9.54 -3.88 -18.77
N TYR A 232 9.91 -5.14 -18.51
CA TYR A 232 10.86 -5.89 -19.34
C TYR A 232 10.40 -5.97 -20.80
N ARG A 233 9.14 -6.35 -21.04
CA ARG A 233 8.57 -6.44 -22.40
C ARG A 233 8.63 -5.10 -23.13
N LYS A 234 8.31 -3.99 -22.45
CA LYS A 234 8.44 -2.63 -22.99
C LYS A 234 9.88 -2.27 -23.34
N LEU A 235 10.83 -2.54 -22.44
CA LEU A 235 12.25 -2.27 -22.67
C LEU A 235 12.83 -3.08 -23.83
N LYS A 236 12.44 -4.36 -23.92
CA LYS A 236 12.84 -5.26 -25.00
C LYS A 236 12.29 -4.81 -26.35
N ALA A 237 11.02 -4.40 -26.41
CA ALA A 237 10.42 -3.86 -27.62
C ALA A 237 11.12 -2.58 -28.12
N ALA A 238 11.66 -1.77 -27.20
CA ALA A 238 12.41 -0.56 -27.54
C ALA A 238 13.89 -0.83 -27.88
N ASN A 239 14.50 -1.89 -27.34
CA ASN A 239 15.95 -2.14 -27.42
C ASN A 239 16.26 -3.63 -27.64
N ALA A 240 15.98 -4.14 -28.85
CA ALA A 240 16.13 -5.56 -29.18
C ALA A 240 17.58 -6.10 -29.11
N ASP A 241 18.59 -5.23 -29.19
CA ASP A 241 20.01 -5.63 -29.26
C ASP A 241 20.68 -5.83 -27.89
N ARG A 242 20.00 -5.51 -26.77
CA ARG A 242 20.55 -5.67 -25.41
C ARG A 242 20.36 -7.11 -24.92
N SER A 243 21.28 -7.58 -24.07
CA SER A 243 21.14 -8.90 -23.45
C SER A 243 19.90 -8.98 -22.54
N GLU A 244 19.25 -10.14 -22.52
CA GLU A 244 18.03 -10.40 -21.74
C GLU A 244 18.22 -10.07 -20.25
N LEU A 245 19.32 -10.53 -19.65
CA LEU A 245 19.65 -10.23 -18.25
C LEU A 245 19.81 -8.73 -18.00
N SER A 246 20.42 -7.98 -18.92
CA SER A 246 20.58 -6.53 -18.75
C SER A 246 19.24 -5.80 -18.80
N LEU A 247 18.33 -6.22 -19.69
CA LEU A 247 16.97 -5.69 -19.76
C LEU A 247 16.16 -6.06 -18.50
N LEU A 248 16.31 -7.28 -17.99
CA LEU A 248 15.64 -7.72 -16.77
C LEU A 248 16.13 -6.94 -15.53
N LEU A 249 17.44 -6.72 -15.41
CA LEU A 249 17.99 -5.88 -14.33
C LEU A 249 17.49 -4.43 -14.41
N GLU A 250 17.35 -3.87 -15.61
CA GLU A 250 16.77 -2.53 -15.81
C GLU A 250 15.27 -2.49 -15.48
N ALA A 251 14.54 -3.56 -15.80
CA ALA A 251 13.14 -3.70 -15.41
C ALA A 251 12.97 -3.83 -13.89
N TRP A 252 13.87 -4.57 -13.24
CA TRP A 252 13.91 -4.81 -11.80
C TRP A 252 14.43 -3.61 -11.00
N LYS A 253 15.14 -2.68 -11.66
CA LYS A 253 15.81 -1.53 -11.02
C LYS A 253 14.94 -0.81 -9.98
N PRO A 254 13.66 -0.46 -10.22
CA PRO A 254 12.85 0.21 -9.20
C PRO A 254 12.66 -0.60 -7.91
N ILE A 255 12.47 -1.92 -8.04
CA ILE A 255 12.31 -2.86 -6.91
C ILE A 255 13.65 -3.15 -6.22
N SER A 256 14.75 -3.07 -6.97
CA SER A 256 16.10 -3.25 -6.42
C SER A 256 16.46 -2.21 -5.35
N MET A 257 15.80 -1.04 -5.36
CA MET A 257 16.07 0.09 -4.45
C MET A 257 15.48 -0.08 -3.06
N GLY A 258 14.40 -0.88 -2.92
CA GLY A 258 13.80 -1.20 -1.63
C GLY A 258 14.72 -2.08 -0.77
N TYR A 259 14.73 -1.84 0.54
CA TYR A 259 15.41 -2.75 1.47
C TYR A 259 14.65 -4.07 1.49
N LYS A 260 15.34 -5.21 1.41
CA LYS A 260 14.67 -6.51 1.28
C LYS A 260 15.47 -7.59 1.96
N ARG A 261 14.73 -8.52 2.57
CA ARG A 261 15.20 -9.77 3.14
C ARG A 261 14.17 -10.84 2.81
N ARG A 262 14.54 -12.11 2.91
CA ARG A 262 13.57 -13.19 2.75
C ARG A 262 12.50 -13.07 3.83
N TRP A 263 11.24 -13.19 3.44
CA TRP A 263 10.11 -13.10 4.33
C TRP A 263 10.22 -14.00 5.56
N TRP A 264 10.52 -15.28 5.34
CA TRP A 264 10.72 -16.21 6.46
C TRP A 264 11.92 -15.85 7.32
N GLU A 265 12.81 -14.93 6.99
CA GLU A 265 13.91 -14.48 7.87
C GLU A 265 13.60 -13.20 8.63
N CYS A 266 12.55 -12.45 8.23
CA CYS A 266 12.23 -11.15 8.80
C CYS A 266 10.80 -10.99 9.32
N ILE A 267 9.87 -11.92 9.00
CA ILE A 267 8.54 -11.90 9.60
C ILE A 267 8.65 -11.99 11.12
N SER A 268 7.90 -11.14 11.82
CA SER A 268 7.77 -11.16 13.27
C SER A 268 7.09 -12.44 13.73
N PHE A 269 7.32 -12.82 14.98
CA PHE A 269 6.60 -13.96 15.56
C PHE A 269 5.23 -13.49 16.03
N PRO A 270 4.16 -14.24 15.73
CA PRO A 270 2.90 -14.06 16.43
C PRO A 270 3.10 -14.22 17.93
N ASP A 271 2.37 -13.44 18.74
CA ASP A 271 2.49 -13.44 20.20
C ASP A 271 2.22 -14.82 20.83
N ASP A 272 1.48 -15.68 20.13
CA ASP A 272 1.08 -17.01 20.55
C ASP A 272 2.05 -18.13 20.13
N VAL A 273 3.11 -17.82 19.38
CA VAL A 273 4.12 -18.80 18.96
C VAL A 273 5.30 -18.83 19.93
N ASP A 274 5.56 -20.01 20.51
CA ASP A 274 6.75 -20.23 21.32
C ASP A 274 8.02 -20.12 20.45
N ARG A 275 8.95 -19.25 20.85
CA ARG A 275 10.26 -19.06 20.19
C ARG A 275 11.08 -20.35 20.11
N SER A 276 10.77 -21.36 20.93
CA SER A 276 11.39 -22.68 20.83
C SER A 276 11.07 -23.44 19.53
N ASP A 277 10.03 -23.02 18.79
CA ASP A 277 9.59 -23.62 17.52
C ASP A 277 9.97 -22.79 16.27
N ASP A 278 10.94 -21.86 16.39
CA ASP A 278 11.37 -20.96 15.30
C ASP A 278 11.60 -21.70 13.99
N THR A 279 12.38 -22.78 14.00
CA THR A 279 12.68 -23.50 12.75
C THR A 279 11.42 -24.04 12.06
N ALA A 280 10.44 -24.56 12.80
CA ALA A 280 9.22 -25.08 12.19
C ALA A 280 8.33 -23.96 11.66
N PHE A 281 8.18 -22.87 12.42
CA PHE A 281 7.44 -21.67 11.98
C PHE A 281 8.03 -21.12 10.67
N ARG A 282 9.35 -20.90 10.63
CA ARG A 282 10.07 -20.37 9.46
C ARG A 282 9.91 -21.29 8.24
N MET A 283 9.94 -22.62 8.46
CA MET A 283 9.67 -23.60 7.40
C MET A 283 8.22 -23.54 6.88
N GLN A 284 7.22 -23.34 7.75
CA GLN A 284 5.83 -23.19 7.34
C GLN A 284 5.62 -21.93 6.49
N ILE A 285 6.19 -20.79 6.91
CA ILE A 285 6.16 -19.55 6.15
C ILE A 285 6.81 -19.72 4.76
N GLN A 286 7.97 -20.39 4.69
CA GLN A 286 8.62 -20.70 3.42
C GLN A 286 7.75 -21.60 2.52
N GLN A 287 7.09 -22.62 3.07
CA GLN A 287 6.19 -23.50 2.32
C GLN A 287 4.95 -22.76 1.79
N LEU A 288 4.40 -21.84 2.59
CA LEU A 288 3.28 -21.01 2.20
C LEU A 288 3.66 -20.11 1.02
N ALA A 289 4.80 -19.41 1.11
CA ALA A 289 5.33 -18.60 0.01
C ALA A 289 5.57 -19.45 -1.26
N PHE A 290 6.12 -20.65 -1.12
CA PHE A 290 6.34 -21.53 -2.26
C PHE A 290 5.04 -21.99 -2.92
N LYS A 291 4.01 -22.34 -2.13
CA LYS A 291 2.69 -22.72 -2.67
C LYS A 291 2.07 -21.57 -3.45
N SER A 292 2.10 -20.37 -2.89
CA SER A 292 1.64 -19.14 -3.52
C SER A 292 2.38 -18.88 -4.84
N LEU A 293 3.70 -18.98 -4.84
CA LEU A 293 4.53 -18.82 -6.04
C LEU A 293 4.20 -19.83 -7.14
N GLN A 294 3.93 -21.10 -6.81
CA GLN A 294 3.56 -22.09 -7.83
C GLN A 294 2.22 -21.78 -8.50
N LEU A 295 1.24 -21.26 -7.74
CA LEU A 295 -0.05 -20.82 -8.28
C LEU A 295 0.13 -19.60 -9.18
N LEU A 296 0.93 -18.62 -8.75
CA LEU A 296 1.24 -17.43 -9.56
C LEU A 296 1.99 -17.81 -10.85
N LYS A 297 2.98 -18.69 -10.76
CA LYS A 297 3.72 -19.21 -11.92
C LYS A 297 2.76 -19.86 -12.92
N ALA A 298 1.84 -20.70 -12.47
CA ALA A 298 0.85 -21.31 -13.36
C ALA A 298 -0.08 -20.28 -14.05
N ALA A 299 -0.26 -19.10 -13.45
CA ALA A 299 -1.09 -18.04 -13.99
C ALA A 299 -0.35 -17.13 -14.99
N ILE A 300 0.89 -16.71 -14.69
CA ILE A 300 1.54 -15.58 -15.41
C ILE A 300 3.00 -15.84 -15.80
N PHE A 301 3.46 -17.09 -15.85
CA PHE A 301 4.85 -17.40 -16.19
C PHE A 301 5.32 -16.75 -17.50
N ASP A 302 6.53 -16.23 -17.48
CA ASP A 302 7.21 -15.69 -18.66
C ASP A 302 8.61 -16.31 -18.70
N GLU A 303 8.93 -17.02 -19.79
CA GLU A 303 10.18 -17.78 -19.93
C GLU A 303 11.41 -16.84 -19.90
N GLU A 304 11.27 -15.63 -20.46
CA GLU A 304 12.36 -14.66 -20.52
C GLU A 304 12.58 -13.95 -19.18
N CYS A 305 11.59 -14.03 -18.30
CA CYS A 305 11.64 -13.51 -16.93
C CYS A 305 11.63 -14.64 -15.89
N GLU A 306 12.04 -15.86 -16.26
CA GLU A 306 12.04 -17.03 -15.38
C GLU A 306 12.65 -16.77 -13.99
N PRO A 307 13.76 -16.00 -13.83
CA PRO A 307 14.33 -15.71 -12.51
C PRO A 307 13.35 -15.06 -11.51
N LEU A 308 12.33 -14.32 -11.98
CA LEU A 308 11.29 -13.73 -11.12
C LEU A 308 10.43 -14.79 -10.41
N PHE A 309 10.37 -16.01 -10.95
CA PHE A 309 9.63 -17.13 -10.37
C PHE A 309 10.51 -18.05 -9.50
N SER A 310 11.58 -17.50 -8.95
CA SER A 310 12.39 -18.11 -7.89
C SER A 310 11.78 -17.87 -6.52
N LEU A 311 11.95 -18.84 -5.61
CA LEU A 311 11.48 -18.66 -4.23
C LEU A 311 12.31 -17.59 -3.51
N GLU A 312 13.58 -17.46 -3.89
CA GLU A 312 14.48 -16.41 -3.42
C GLU A 312 13.99 -15.01 -3.77
N ILE A 313 13.67 -14.73 -5.04
CA ILE A 313 13.13 -13.42 -5.44
C ILE A 313 11.76 -13.19 -4.79
N TYR A 314 10.86 -14.18 -4.84
CA TYR A 314 9.51 -14.05 -4.28
C TYR A 314 9.54 -13.75 -2.78
N GLY A 315 10.35 -14.50 -2.02
CA GLY A 315 10.53 -14.29 -0.59
C GLY A 315 11.12 -12.91 -0.26
N ASN A 316 12.05 -12.40 -1.08
CA ASN A 316 12.60 -11.05 -0.91
C ASN A 316 11.60 -9.95 -1.29
N ILE A 317 10.71 -10.16 -2.27
CA ILE A 317 9.64 -9.21 -2.57
C ILE A 317 8.69 -9.12 -1.38
N ILE A 318 8.26 -10.26 -0.83
CA ILE A 318 7.35 -10.25 0.32
C ILE A 318 8.01 -9.57 1.52
N GLY A 319 9.24 -9.95 1.88
CA GLY A 319 9.95 -9.30 2.99
C GLY A 319 10.28 -7.82 2.73
N MET A 320 10.36 -7.38 1.47
CA MET A 320 10.44 -5.95 1.15
C MET A 320 9.20 -5.21 1.62
N PHE A 321 7.99 -5.73 1.39
CA PHE A 321 6.79 -5.06 1.88
C PHE A 321 6.77 -5.06 3.41
N GLU A 322 7.02 -6.20 4.08
CA GLU A 322 7.09 -6.27 5.56
C GLU A 322 8.02 -5.23 6.19
N LEU A 323 9.15 -4.91 5.53
CA LEU A 323 10.19 -4.04 6.10
C LEU A 323 10.10 -2.58 5.67
N ASN A 324 9.24 -2.23 4.70
CA ASN A 324 9.20 -0.89 4.12
C ASN A 324 7.78 -0.30 4.00
N ASN A 325 6.74 -1.06 4.37
CA ASN A 325 5.37 -0.63 4.17
C ASN A 325 5.07 0.65 4.95
N LEU A 326 4.32 1.52 4.27
CA LEU A 326 3.55 2.57 4.87
C LEU A 326 2.09 2.30 4.51
N ASP A 327 1.19 2.50 5.47
CA ASP A 327 -0.23 2.33 5.22
C ASP A 327 -0.71 3.28 4.12
N LEU A 328 -1.44 2.72 3.18
CA LEU A 328 -2.17 3.49 2.19
C LEU A 328 -3.50 3.87 2.82
N VAL A 329 -3.67 5.16 3.09
CA VAL A 329 -4.90 5.73 3.62
C VAL A 329 -5.40 6.84 2.70
N VAL A 330 -6.68 6.80 2.33
CA VAL A 330 -7.37 7.93 1.65
C VAL A 330 -8.64 8.24 2.41
N ALA A 331 -8.78 9.49 2.87
CA ALA A 331 -9.91 9.94 3.68
C ALA A 331 -11.25 9.75 2.96
N SER A 332 -12.29 9.42 3.73
CA SER A 332 -13.62 9.13 3.20
C SER A 332 -14.35 10.43 2.81
N PRO A 333 -14.80 10.59 1.55
CA PRO A 333 -15.64 11.73 1.19
C PRO A 333 -17.03 11.65 1.83
N VAL A 334 -17.44 10.47 2.32
CA VAL A 334 -18.70 10.29 3.07
C VAL A 334 -18.57 10.92 4.45
N GLU A 335 -17.41 10.78 5.11
CA GLU A 335 -17.12 11.46 6.37
C GLU A 335 -17.13 12.97 6.19
N ASP A 336 -16.36 13.48 5.22
CA ASP A 336 -16.30 14.90 4.88
C ASP A 336 -17.70 15.49 4.65
N TYR A 337 -18.57 14.74 3.97
CA TYR A 337 -19.96 15.13 3.74
C TYR A 337 -20.75 15.26 5.04
N PHE A 338 -20.71 14.26 5.93
CA PHE A 338 -21.46 14.31 7.19
C PHE A 338 -20.92 15.36 8.15
N LEU A 339 -19.60 15.54 8.23
CA LEU A 339 -18.98 16.64 8.99
C LEU A 339 -19.45 18.00 8.47
N TYR A 340 -19.46 18.17 7.15
CA TYR A 340 -19.95 19.41 6.55
C TYR A 340 -21.43 19.68 6.87
N ILE A 341 -22.29 18.65 6.85
CA ILE A 341 -23.69 18.81 7.27
C ILE A 341 -23.80 19.22 8.74
N ASP A 342 -22.98 18.64 9.62
CA ASP A 342 -22.98 18.96 11.05
C ASP A 342 -22.50 20.40 11.33
N ASP A 343 -21.56 20.90 10.54
CA ASP A 343 -21.01 22.25 10.64
C ASP A 343 -21.89 23.35 10.01
N LEU A 344 -22.99 22.99 9.34
CA LEU A 344 -23.91 23.97 8.76
C LEU A 344 -24.59 24.84 9.85
N PRO A 345 -24.85 26.13 9.58
CA PRO A 345 -25.64 26.96 10.46
C PRO A 345 -27.14 26.58 10.40
N ASP A 346 -27.85 26.77 11.51
CA ASP A 346 -29.32 26.74 11.51
C ASP A 346 -29.88 27.92 10.68
N PRO A 347 -30.90 27.73 9.82
CA PRO A 347 -31.79 26.56 9.67
C PRO A 347 -31.43 25.61 8.51
N GLU A 348 -30.25 25.76 7.89
CA GLU A 348 -29.81 24.92 6.76
C GLU A 348 -29.51 23.50 7.24
N LYS A 349 -28.83 23.38 8.40
CA LYS A 349 -28.55 22.11 9.08
C LYS A 349 -29.83 21.29 9.29
N GLU A 350 -30.85 21.86 9.94
CA GLU A 350 -32.13 21.17 10.19
C GLU A 350 -32.80 20.63 8.91
N LYS A 351 -32.64 21.30 7.77
CA LYS A 351 -33.20 20.85 6.49
C LYS A 351 -32.39 19.71 5.89
N ALA A 352 -31.07 19.81 5.91
CA ALA A 352 -30.19 18.80 5.36
C ALA A 352 -30.21 17.51 6.19
N GLU A 353 -30.20 17.64 7.52
CA GLU A 353 -30.25 16.51 8.45
C GLU A 353 -31.54 15.68 8.32
N LYS A 354 -32.68 16.29 7.93
CA LYS A 354 -33.92 15.52 7.70
C LYS A 354 -33.75 14.40 6.66
N ILE A 355 -32.81 14.56 5.74
CA ILE A 355 -32.47 13.58 4.71
C ILE A 355 -31.25 12.77 5.16
N ALA A 356 -30.17 13.45 5.56
CA ALA A 356 -28.89 12.83 5.84
C ALA A 356 -28.90 11.92 7.09
N ARG A 357 -29.69 12.26 8.13
CA ARG A 357 -29.72 11.54 9.41
C ARG A 357 -30.06 10.07 9.25
N GLN A 358 -31.05 9.74 8.41
CA GLN A 358 -31.47 8.35 8.20
C GLN A 358 -30.35 7.50 7.58
N LEU A 359 -29.51 8.10 6.74
CA LEU A 359 -28.35 7.43 6.15
C LEU A 359 -27.24 7.27 7.17
N LEU A 360 -26.97 8.32 7.97
CA LEU A 360 -25.98 8.25 9.05
C LEU A 360 -26.36 7.17 10.08
N ASP A 361 -27.63 7.12 10.49
CA ASP A 361 -28.16 6.12 11.43
C ASP A 361 -28.07 4.68 10.87
N ALA A 362 -28.19 4.52 9.54
CA ALA A 362 -28.07 3.23 8.88
C ALA A 362 -26.61 2.78 8.75
N LEU A 363 -25.70 3.71 8.47
CA LEU A 363 -24.25 3.45 8.40
C LEU A 363 -23.67 3.16 9.79
N GLY A 364 -24.18 3.81 10.84
CA GLY A 364 -23.59 3.76 12.19
C GLY A 364 -22.17 4.30 12.15
N ASP A 365 -21.24 3.65 12.87
CA ASP A 365 -19.83 4.06 12.91
C ASP A 365 -19.08 3.83 11.59
N ASP A 366 -19.67 3.12 10.62
CA ASP A 366 -18.98 2.78 9.37
C ASP A 366 -18.96 3.94 8.35
N TYR A 367 -19.57 5.09 8.64
CA TYR A 367 -19.63 6.22 7.69
C TYR A 367 -18.25 6.82 7.40
N SER A 368 -17.30 6.70 8.34
CA SER A 368 -15.96 7.26 8.28
C SER A 368 -14.89 6.28 7.80
N ILE A 369 -15.26 5.07 7.35
CA ILE A 369 -14.27 4.11 6.85
C ILE A 369 -13.51 4.70 5.65
N CYS A 370 -12.21 4.91 5.85
CA CYS A 370 -11.29 5.37 4.83
C CYS A 370 -10.89 4.23 3.88
N CYS A 371 -10.36 4.59 2.71
CA CYS A 371 -9.70 3.58 1.87
C CYS A 371 -8.42 3.16 2.58
N GLN A 372 -8.27 1.84 2.78
CA GLN A 372 -7.12 1.24 3.44
C GLN A 372 -6.42 0.27 2.50
N GLY A 373 -5.11 0.26 2.56
CA GLY A 373 -4.29 -0.62 1.75
C GLY A 373 -2.83 -0.61 2.17
N THR A 374 -2.02 -1.27 1.35
CA THR A 374 -0.59 -1.38 1.56
C THR A 374 0.13 -0.96 0.28
N ALA A 375 1.18 -0.16 0.42
CA ALA A 375 1.93 0.35 -0.72
C ALA A 375 3.42 0.56 -0.41
N PHE A 376 4.22 0.44 -1.47
CA PHE A 376 5.64 0.76 -1.45
C PHE A 376 5.91 2.13 -2.09
N TYR A 377 6.57 2.99 -1.32
CA TYR A 377 6.89 4.38 -1.67
C TYR A 377 8.42 4.55 -1.75
N PRO A 378 9.00 4.78 -2.95
CA PRO A 378 10.46 4.75 -3.13
C PRO A 378 11.26 5.73 -2.28
N LEU A 379 10.78 6.96 -2.09
CA LEU A 379 11.50 8.00 -1.33
C LEU A 379 11.21 7.89 0.18
N GLN A 380 9.95 7.63 0.55
CA GLN A 380 9.57 7.48 1.96
C GLN A 380 10.23 6.24 2.59
N SER A 381 10.38 5.13 1.87
CA SER A 381 11.12 3.95 2.35
C SER A 381 12.63 4.20 2.59
N CYS A 382 13.15 5.38 2.24
CA CYS A 382 14.50 5.81 2.58
C CYS A 382 14.57 6.66 3.86
N MET A 383 13.45 7.03 4.47
CA MET A 383 13.42 7.84 5.69
C MET A 383 13.63 6.95 6.91
N ASN A 384 14.69 7.20 7.67
CA ASN A 384 15.00 6.43 8.87
C ASN A 384 14.12 6.76 10.06
N HIS A 385 14.05 5.82 10.99
CA HIS A 385 13.32 5.97 12.23
C HIS A 385 14.00 6.91 13.24
N SER A 386 13.19 7.67 13.97
CA SER A 386 13.55 8.29 15.25
C SER A 386 12.34 8.27 16.19
N CYS A 387 12.52 7.95 17.48
CA CYS A 387 11.46 8.11 18.49
C CYS A 387 11.23 9.60 18.85
N CYS A 388 11.98 10.51 18.23
CA CYS A 388 11.74 11.96 18.27
C CYS A 388 11.77 12.49 16.84
N PRO A 389 10.82 12.08 15.99
CA PRO A 389 10.87 12.36 14.56
C PRO A 389 10.84 13.87 14.29
N ASN A 390 11.29 14.26 13.10
CA ASN A 390 11.20 15.65 12.62
C ASN A 390 10.24 15.79 11.44
N ALA A 391 9.67 14.69 10.95
CA ALA A 391 8.62 14.64 9.95
C ALA A 391 7.65 13.47 10.22
N HIS A 392 6.48 13.51 9.61
CA HIS A 392 5.50 12.43 9.65
C HIS A 392 4.73 12.31 8.33
N ALA A 393 4.13 11.14 8.10
CA ALA A 393 3.16 10.97 7.03
C ALA A 393 1.82 11.56 7.45
N PHE A 394 1.26 12.45 6.63
CA PHE A 394 -0.01 13.11 6.92
C PHE A 394 -0.78 13.42 5.63
N LYS A 395 -2.06 13.03 5.59
CA LYS A 395 -2.97 13.36 4.49
C LYS A 395 -3.65 14.69 4.78
N ARG A 396 -3.41 15.70 3.94
CA ARG A 396 -4.09 16.99 4.02
C ARG A 396 -5.45 16.89 3.32
N ASP A 397 -6.36 17.81 3.61
CA ASP A 397 -7.72 17.83 3.02
C ASP A 397 -7.74 17.86 1.48
N GLU A 398 -6.66 18.37 0.86
CA GLU A 398 -6.48 18.41 -0.59
C GLU A 398 -5.89 17.12 -1.19
N ASP A 399 -5.37 16.21 -0.35
CA ASP A 399 -4.73 14.97 -0.76
C ASP A 399 -5.78 13.85 -0.90
N ARG A 400 -6.29 13.71 -2.13
CA ARG A 400 -7.41 12.82 -2.47
C ARG A 400 -7.00 11.47 -3.05
N ASP A 401 -5.71 11.19 -3.13
CA ASP A 401 -5.18 9.95 -3.71
C ASP A 401 -4.26 9.21 -2.72
N GLY A 402 -3.77 8.04 -3.14
CA GLY A 402 -2.91 7.18 -2.33
C GLY A 402 -1.47 7.69 -2.15
N GLN A 403 -1.05 8.84 -2.67
CA GLN A 403 0.34 9.30 -2.52
C GLN A 403 0.71 9.56 -1.06
N ALA A 404 1.90 9.15 -0.62
CA ALA A 404 2.36 9.48 0.73
C ALA A 404 2.78 10.96 0.77
N ALA A 405 2.16 11.74 1.65
CA ALA A 405 2.53 13.14 1.88
C ALA A 405 3.33 13.22 3.19
N ILE A 406 4.55 13.75 3.11
CA ILE A 406 5.43 13.92 4.28
C ILE A 406 5.53 15.39 4.62
N ILE A 407 5.22 15.70 5.88
CA ILE A 407 5.21 17.05 6.44
C ILE A 407 6.20 17.10 7.59
N THR A 408 6.88 18.23 7.75
CA THR A 408 7.78 18.48 8.87
C THR A 408 7.01 18.77 10.16
N LEU A 409 7.44 18.16 11.26
CA LEU A 409 6.92 18.40 12.62
C LEU A 409 7.64 19.53 13.35
N LYS A 410 8.84 19.89 12.89
CA LYS A 410 9.69 20.94 13.44
C LYS A 410 10.67 21.43 12.37
N PRO A 411 11.32 22.59 12.54
CA PRO A 411 12.31 23.06 11.58
C PRO A 411 13.46 22.06 11.41
N ILE A 412 13.85 21.80 10.16
CA ILE A 412 14.95 20.87 9.81
C ILE A 412 16.07 21.69 9.14
N ARG A 413 17.29 21.57 9.67
CA ARG A 413 18.44 22.32 9.14
C ARG A 413 18.98 21.69 7.87
N LYS A 414 19.59 22.50 7.01
CA LYS A 414 20.39 21.98 5.88
C LYS A 414 21.42 20.95 6.37
N GLY A 415 21.41 19.77 5.76
CA GLY A 415 22.28 18.65 6.06
C GLY A 415 21.78 17.74 7.18
N GLU A 416 20.69 18.09 7.85
CA GLU A 416 20.03 17.24 8.85
C GLU A 416 19.22 16.14 8.16
N GLU A 417 19.16 14.97 8.79
CA GLU A 417 18.38 13.83 8.30
C GLU A 417 16.88 14.05 8.59
N VAL A 418 16.04 13.76 7.61
CA VAL A 418 14.59 13.68 7.75
C VAL A 418 14.24 12.31 8.31
N THR A 419 13.64 12.29 9.49
CA THR A 419 13.28 11.08 10.24
C THR A 419 11.79 11.05 10.55
N VAL A 420 11.21 9.87 10.41
CA VAL A 420 9.81 9.58 10.76
C VAL A 420 9.77 8.58 11.92
N SER A 421 8.61 8.37 12.54
CA SER A 421 8.44 7.23 13.44
C SER A 421 7.89 6.03 12.67
N TYR A 422 8.26 4.82 13.10
CA TYR A 422 7.76 3.56 12.52
C TYR A 422 6.77 2.87 13.47
N ILE A 423 6.62 3.42 14.67
CA ILE A 423 5.91 2.84 15.81
C ILE A 423 5.30 3.98 16.60
N ASP A 424 4.40 3.67 17.54
CA ASP A 424 3.98 4.64 18.54
C ASP A 424 5.18 5.08 19.43
N GLU A 425 5.48 6.38 19.38
CA GLU A 425 6.55 7.02 20.16
C GLU A 425 6.24 7.14 21.65
N ASP A 426 4.97 7.10 22.04
CA ASP A 426 4.51 7.23 23.43
C ASP A 426 4.70 5.93 24.24
N LEU A 427 4.99 4.81 23.56
CA LEU A 427 5.30 3.54 24.19
C LEU A 427 6.56 3.61 25.08
N PRO A 428 6.64 2.80 26.15
CA PRO A 428 7.85 2.67 26.97
C PRO A 428 9.10 2.29 26.16
N PHE A 429 10.28 2.67 26.66
CA PHE A 429 11.56 2.41 25.98
C PHE A 429 11.75 0.93 25.57
N GLU A 430 11.44 -0.01 26.47
CA GLU A 430 11.64 -1.44 26.19
C GLU A 430 10.72 -1.92 25.07
N ASP A 431 9.45 -1.47 25.07
CA ASP A 431 8.46 -1.82 24.05
C ASP A 431 8.84 -1.23 22.69
N ARG A 432 9.29 0.04 22.65
CA ARG A 432 9.81 0.64 21.42
C ARG A 432 11.01 -0.12 20.86
N GLN A 433 11.95 -0.53 21.70
CA GLN A 433 13.11 -1.31 21.24
C GLN A 433 12.73 -2.71 20.79
N ALA A 434 11.70 -3.32 21.39
CA ALA A 434 11.19 -4.62 20.98
C ALA A 434 10.54 -4.55 19.59
N LEU A 435 9.64 -3.59 19.36
CA LEU A 435 8.99 -3.39 18.05
C LEU A 435 10.02 -3.08 16.95
N LEU A 436 11.01 -2.23 17.25
CA LEU A 436 12.07 -1.89 16.28
C LEU A 436 13.05 -3.05 15.99
N ALA A 437 13.11 -4.05 16.87
CA ALA A 437 13.92 -5.24 16.62
C ALA A 437 13.41 -6.04 15.42
N ASP A 438 12.10 -5.98 15.12
CA ASP A 438 11.50 -6.63 13.94
C ASP A 438 11.98 -5.97 12.63
N TYR A 439 12.28 -4.67 12.66
CA TYR A 439 12.96 -3.96 11.57
C TYR A 439 14.47 -4.28 11.50
N GLY A 440 15.00 -5.05 12.44
CA GLY A 440 16.38 -5.53 12.43
C GLY A 440 17.42 -4.54 12.98
N PHE A 441 17.02 -3.53 13.76
CA PHE A 441 17.96 -2.57 14.35
C PHE A 441 17.62 -2.18 15.79
N LYS A 442 18.60 -1.60 16.51
CA LYS A 442 18.43 -1.02 17.85
C LYS A 442 18.44 0.51 17.73
N CYS A 443 17.37 1.19 18.09
CA CYS A 443 17.30 2.64 17.98
C CYS A 443 18.20 3.33 19.01
N ARG A 444 18.97 4.31 18.54
CA ARG A 444 19.92 5.12 19.32
C ARG A 444 19.64 6.62 19.21
N CYS A 445 18.38 7.01 18.96
CA CYS A 445 17.98 8.42 18.97
C CYS A 445 18.14 9.02 20.38
N ASN A 446 18.05 10.35 20.49
CA ASN A 446 18.25 11.05 21.77
C ASN A 446 17.33 10.54 22.89
N ALA A 447 16.02 10.35 22.63
CA ALA A 447 15.11 9.80 23.64
C ALA A 447 15.53 8.41 24.12
N CYS A 448 15.88 7.51 23.21
CA CYS A 448 16.35 6.17 23.56
C CYS A 448 17.69 6.21 24.32
N LEU A 449 18.61 7.10 23.97
CA LEU A 449 19.87 7.27 24.69
C LEU A 449 19.64 7.87 26.09
N GLU A 450 18.62 8.69 26.30
CA GLU A 450 18.27 9.24 27.61
C GLU A 450 17.58 8.23 28.52
N GLN A 451 16.76 7.36 27.94
CA GLN A 451 15.96 6.37 28.67
C GLN A 451 16.66 5.00 28.82
N ASP A 452 17.82 4.78 28.18
CA ASP A 452 18.55 3.50 28.28
C ASP A 452 18.96 3.23 29.74
N PRO A 453 18.43 2.17 30.39
CA PRO A 453 18.73 1.85 31.78
C PRO A 453 20.21 1.47 32.00
N ASN A 454 20.97 1.20 30.92
CA ASN A 454 22.39 0.87 30.97
C ASN A 454 23.31 2.08 30.78
N LYS A 455 22.77 3.31 30.76
CA LYS A 455 23.56 4.54 30.66
C LYS A 455 24.40 4.72 31.95
N LYS A 456 25.64 4.23 31.91
CA LYS A 456 26.66 4.51 32.95
C LYS A 456 27.31 5.86 32.74
#